data_AF-A0A920SHC7-F1
#
_entry.id   AF-A0A920SHC7-F1
#
_cell.length_a   1.000
_cell.length_b   1.000
_cell.length_c   1.000
_cell.angle_alpha   90.00
_cell.angle_beta   90.00
_cell.angle_gamma   90.00
#
_symmetry.space_group_name_H-M   'P 1'
#
loop_
_entity.id
_entity.type
_entity.pdbx_description
1 polymer ?
#
loop_
_entity_poly.entity_id
_entity_poly.type
_entity_poly.pdbx_seq_one_letter_code
_entity_poly.pdbx_strand_id
1 'polypeptide(L)'
;MRVVHTEAALLNAWRVTRREAQNPFGDDVVYLERFLERPRHVELQVLSDAHGNTIHLGERDCSMQRRHQKVLEEARAIDIDAHSLETLRAAC
;
A
#
# COMPACT_ATOMS: atom_id res chain seq x y z
N MET A 1 -3.87 5.44 9.29
CA MET A 1 -2.81 6.28 8.69
C MET A 1 -3.15 7.75 8.85
N ARG A 2 -2.14 8.64 8.84
CA ARG A 2 -2.36 10.09 8.90
C ARG A 2 -1.29 10.82 8.11
N VAL A 3 -1.68 11.82 7.33
CA VAL A 3 -0.76 12.66 6.55
C VAL A 3 -0.30 13.84 7.40
N VAL A 4 0.99 14.16 7.36
CA VAL A 4 1.62 15.27 8.09
C VAL A 4 2.39 16.13 7.10
N HIS A 5 2.03 17.41 6.99
CA HIS A 5 2.65 18.35 6.06
C HIS A 5 3.66 19.31 6.73
N THR A 6 3.66 19.39 8.07
CA THR A 6 4.53 20.30 8.82
C THR A 6 5.12 19.59 10.03
N GLU A 7 6.34 19.98 10.39
CA GLU A 7 7.04 19.44 11.56
C GLU A 7 6.25 19.69 12.86
N ALA A 8 5.66 20.88 13.01
CA ALA A 8 4.85 21.23 14.17
C ALA A 8 3.64 20.30 14.39
N ALA A 9 3.08 19.72 13.31
CA ALA A 9 1.96 18.78 13.40
C ALA A 9 2.38 17.34 13.74
N LEU A 10 3.67 17.01 13.61
CA LEU A 10 4.16 15.63 13.65
C LEU A 10 3.92 14.96 15.00
N LEU A 11 4.36 15.59 16.11
CA LEU A 11 4.27 14.97 17.44
C LEU A 11 2.82 14.67 17.84
N ASN A 12 1.89 15.57 17.50
CA ASN A 12 0.47 15.36 17.77
C ASN A 12 -0.09 14.23 16.89
N ALA A 13 0.21 14.24 15.59
CA ALA A 13 -0.21 13.18 14.68
C ALA A 13 0.29 11.80 15.12
N TRP A 14 1.57 11.70 15.48
CA TRP A 14 2.18 10.47 15.98
C TRP A 14 1.48 9.95 17.25
N ARG A 15 1.27 10.81 18.27
CA ARG A 15 0.58 10.41 19.51
C ARG A 15 -0.82 9.85 19.25
N VAL A 16 -1.59 10.49 18.36
CA VAL A 16 -2.96 10.05 18.06
C VAL A 16 -2.94 8.76 17.24
N THR A 17 -2.10 8.66 16.22
CA THR A 17 -2.02 7.46 15.36
C THR A 17 -1.56 6.23 16.14
N ARG A 18 -0.64 6.36 17.12
CA ARG A 18 -0.27 5.26 18.02
C ARG A 18 -1.47 4.74 18.83
N ARG A 19 -2.28 5.65 19.39
CA ARG A 19 -3.50 5.26 20.13
C ARG A 19 -4.53 4.59 19.22
N GLU A 20 -4.68 5.09 17.98
CA GLU A 20 -5.56 4.50 16.97
C GLU A 20 -5.07 3.12 16.50
N ALA A 21 -3.77 2.84 16.57
CA ALA A 21 -3.22 1.52 16.25
C ALA A 21 -3.42 0.51 17.39
N GLN A 22 -3.16 0.93 18.64
CA GLN A 22 -3.25 0.06 19.81
C GLN A 22 -4.64 -0.59 19.98
N ASN A 23 -5.71 0.17 19.77
CA ASN A 23 -7.07 -0.29 20.06
C ASN A 23 -7.56 -1.43 19.12
N PRO A 24 -7.48 -1.30 17.78
CA PRO A 24 -7.89 -2.36 16.86
C PRO A 24 -6.84 -3.44 16.62
N PHE A 25 -5.55 -3.12 16.70
CA PHE A 25 -4.47 -4.06 16.34
C PHE A 25 -3.71 -4.64 17.54
N GLY A 26 -3.87 -4.06 18.74
CA GLY A 26 -3.13 -4.50 19.94
C GLY A 26 -1.66 -4.08 19.97
N ASP A 27 -1.20 -3.35 18.96
CA ASP A 27 0.18 -2.90 18.76
C ASP A 27 0.17 -1.40 18.38
N ASP A 28 1.02 -0.61 19.04
CA ASP A 28 1.14 0.83 18.82
C ASP A 28 2.38 1.24 18.02
N VAL A 29 3.11 0.27 17.46
CA VAL A 29 4.24 0.51 16.56
C VAL A 29 3.74 1.23 15.32
N VAL A 30 4.41 2.35 15.01
CA VAL A 30 4.15 3.16 13.82
C VAL A 30 5.48 3.51 13.16
N TYR A 31 5.48 3.61 11.84
CA TYR A 31 6.61 4.11 11.06
C TYR A 31 6.17 5.35 10.25
N LEU A 32 7.15 6.04 9.66
CA LEU A 32 6.90 7.15 8.77
C LEU A 32 7.41 6.81 7.37
N GLU A 33 6.67 7.26 6.36
CA GLU A 33 7.05 7.15 4.96
C GLU A 33 6.81 8.48 4.25
N ARG A 34 7.47 8.65 3.10
CA ARG A 34 7.23 9.80 2.25
C ARG A 34 5.83 9.69 1.65
N PHE A 35 5.01 10.71 1.89
CA PHE A 35 3.68 10.79 1.29
C PHE A 35 3.76 11.14 -0.20
N LEU A 36 3.12 10.34 -1.04
CA LEU A 36 2.95 10.60 -2.47
C LEU A 36 1.57 11.23 -2.67
N GLU A 37 1.51 12.40 -3.30
CA GLU A 37 0.25 13.16 -3.43
C GLU A 37 -0.68 12.62 -4.52
N ARG A 38 -0.12 12.09 -5.61
CA ARG A 38 -0.85 11.53 -6.75
C ARG A 38 -0.38 10.10 -7.06
N PRO A 39 -0.49 9.16 -6.09
CA PRO A 39 -0.05 7.80 -6.31
C PRO A 39 -1.09 7.02 -7.13
N ARG A 40 -0.61 5.98 -7.80
CA ARG A 40 -1.45 4.85 -8.19
C ARG A 40 -1.23 3.71 -7.20
N HIS A 41 -2.29 3.00 -6.84
CA HIS A 41 -2.20 1.82 -5.99
C HIS A 41 -2.29 0.59 -6.87
N VAL A 42 -1.14 0.01 -7.18
CA VAL A 42 -1.03 -1.21 -7.99
C VAL A 42 -0.53 -2.34 -7.11
N GLU A 43 -1.22 -3.47 -7.16
CA GLU A 43 -0.87 -4.67 -6.37
C GLU A 43 -0.77 -5.91 -7.25
N LEU A 44 0.08 -6.85 -6.85
CA LEU A 44 0.24 -8.15 -7.52
C LEU A 44 -0.37 -9.27 -6.71
N GLN A 45 -1.05 -10.18 -7.40
CA GLN A 45 -1.49 -11.41 -6.80
C GLN A 45 -0.36 -12.44 -6.89
N VAL A 46 0.06 -13.00 -5.76
CA VAL A 46 1.05 -14.08 -5.69
C VAL A 46 0.37 -15.36 -5.20
N LEU A 47 0.80 -16.51 -5.73
CA LEU A 47 0.41 -17.84 -5.27
C LEU A 47 1.66 -18.70 -5.16
N SER A 48 1.85 -19.32 -3.99
CA SER A 48 2.97 -20.21 -3.72
C SER A 48 2.50 -21.54 -3.14
N ASP A 49 3.22 -22.61 -3.43
CA ASP A 49 2.98 -23.94 -2.85
C ASP A 49 4.03 -24.33 -1.80
N ALA A 50 3.83 -25.47 -1.14
CA ALA A 50 4.75 -26.00 -0.14
C ALA A 50 6.02 -26.66 -0.74
N HIS A 51 6.11 -26.75 -2.07
CA HIS A 51 7.23 -27.34 -2.80
C HIS A 51 8.22 -26.29 -3.32
N GLY A 52 7.98 -25.00 -3.02
CA GLY A 52 8.84 -23.90 -3.42
C GLY A 52 8.49 -23.30 -4.79
N ASN A 53 7.35 -23.68 -5.39
CA ASN A 53 6.87 -23.02 -6.59
C ASN A 53 6.12 -21.74 -6.22
N THR A 54 6.41 -20.65 -6.93
CA THR A 54 5.70 -19.37 -6.81
C THR A 54 5.35 -18.85 -8.20
N ILE A 55 4.15 -18.29 -8.34
CA ILE A 55 3.71 -17.59 -9.53
C ILE A 55 3.03 -16.28 -9.14
N HIS A 56 2.99 -15.32 -10.07
CA HIS A 56 2.09 -14.18 -9.97
C HIS A 56 0.88 -14.37 -10.92
N LEU A 57 -0.30 -13.93 -10.48
CA LEU A 57 -1.56 -13.97 -11.25
C LEU A 57 -1.91 -12.59 -11.80
N GLY A 58 -0.87 -11.87 -12.22
CA GLY A 58 -0.97 -10.49 -12.70
C GLY A 58 -1.26 -9.46 -11.60
N GLU A 59 -1.47 -8.24 -12.06
CA GLU A 59 -1.66 -7.04 -11.24
C GLU A 59 -3.10 -6.54 -11.24
N ARG A 60 -3.44 -5.75 -10.22
CA ARG A 60 -4.69 -5.00 -10.13
C ARG A 60 -4.40 -3.52 -9.92
N ASP A 61 -5.20 -2.68 -10.55
CA ASP A 61 -5.27 -1.26 -10.20
C ASP A 61 -6.40 -1.04 -9.19
N CYS A 62 -6.03 -0.57 -8.00
CA CYS A 62 -6.95 -0.23 -6.92
C CYS A 62 -6.86 1.26 -6.56
N SER A 63 -6.47 2.12 -7.50
CA SER A 63 -6.26 3.55 -7.28
C SER A 63 -7.56 4.30 -6.97
N MET A 64 -8.71 3.76 -7.39
CA MET A 64 -10.01 4.35 -7.06
C MET A 64 -10.39 4.06 -5.61
N GLN A 65 -10.09 5.04 -4.75
CA GLN A 65 -10.26 4.94 -3.32
C GLN A 65 -11.02 6.13 -2.75
N ARG A 66 -11.72 5.92 -1.64
CA ARG A 66 -12.30 6.99 -0.82
C ARG A 66 -11.78 6.85 0.60
N ARG A 67 -11.09 7.88 1.10
CA ARG A 67 -10.46 7.88 2.44
C ARG A 67 -9.56 6.66 2.69
N HIS A 68 -8.71 6.33 1.71
CA HIS A 68 -7.76 5.20 1.76
C HIS A 68 -8.43 3.81 1.85
N GLN A 69 -9.65 3.69 1.35
CA GLN A 69 -10.36 2.42 1.22
C GLN A 69 -10.68 2.20 -0.25
N LYS A 70 -10.42 1.00 -0.76
CA LYS A 70 -10.71 0.61 -2.14
C LYS A 70 -12.22 0.70 -2.40
N VAL A 71 -12.58 1.32 -3.51
CA VAL A 71 -13.98 1.46 -3.95
C VAL A 71 -14.22 0.69 -5.23
N LEU A 72 -13.26 0.75 -6.16
CA LEU A 72 -13.28 -0.03 -7.39
C LEU A 72 -11.88 -0.57 -7.66
N GLU A 73 -11.83 -1.80 -8.17
CA GLU A 73 -10.61 -2.54 -8.44
C GLU A 73 -10.72 -3.13 -9.84
N GLU A 74 -9.68 -2.91 -10.66
CA GLU A 74 -9.63 -3.40 -12.03
C GLU A 74 -8.49 -4.40 -12.19
N ALA A 75 -8.76 -5.54 -12.82
CA ALA A 75 -7.72 -6.50 -13.17
C ALA A 75 -6.95 -5.96 -14.38
N ARG A 76 -5.63 -5.85 -14.23
CA ARG A 76 -4.66 -5.16 -15.07
C ARG A 76 -4.57 -3.66 -14.84
N ALA A 77 -3.34 -3.19 -14.63
CA ALA A 77 -3.04 -1.78 -14.53
C ALA A 77 -2.63 -1.25 -15.91
N ILE A 78 -3.49 -0.44 -16.52
CA ILE A 78 -3.22 0.20 -17.82
C ILE A 78 -2.37 1.46 -17.64
N ASP A 79 -1.63 1.87 -18.67
CA ASP A 79 -0.86 3.13 -18.68
C ASP A 79 0.13 3.28 -17.50
N ILE A 80 0.79 2.18 -17.12
CA ILE A 80 1.90 2.18 -16.17
C ILE A 80 3.20 1.87 -16.89
N ASP A 81 4.33 2.33 -16.33
CA ASP A 81 5.64 1.98 -16.86
C ASP A 81 5.83 0.46 -16.91
N ALA A 82 5.92 -0.07 -18.12
CA ALA A 82 5.99 -1.50 -18.37
C ALA A 82 7.25 -2.12 -17.76
N HIS A 83 8.36 -1.38 -17.72
CA HIS A 83 9.61 -1.87 -17.15
C HIS A 83 9.52 -2.05 -15.63
N SER A 84 8.94 -1.09 -14.93
CA SER A 84 8.66 -1.18 -13.49
C SER A 84 7.71 -2.34 -13.17
N LEU A 85 6.67 -2.53 -13.98
CA LEU A 85 5.72 -3.62 -13.80
C LEU A 85 6.38 -5.00 -13.99
N GLU A 86 7.23 -5.13 -15.00
CA GLU A 86 7.95 -6.38 -15.27
C GLU A 86 8.94 -6.70 -14.15
N THR A 87 9.65 -5.68 -13.64
CA THR A 87 10.53 -5.83 -12.48
C THR A 87 9.78 -6.33 -11.26
N LEU A 88 8.57 -5.79 -11.01
CA LEU A 88 7.74 -6.18 -9.87
C LEU A 88 7.20 -7.62 -10.02
N ARG A 89 6.81 -8.01 -11.23
CA ARG A 89 6.38 -9.39 -11.55
C ARG A 89 7.51 -10.41 -11.39
N ALA A 90 8.71 -10.06 -11.85
CA ALA A 90 9.89 -10.93 -11.77
C ALA A 90 10.45 -11.10 -10.35
N ALA A 91 10.03 -10.26 -9.40
CA ALA A 91 10.41 -10.37 -8.01
C ALA A 91 9.60 -11.43 -7.22
N CYS A 92 8.53 -11.97 -7.82
CA CYS A 92 7.71 -13.04 -7.25
C CYS A 92 8.33 -14.41 -7.54
#